data_AF-A0A9P9RSI0-F1
#
_entry.id   AF-A0A9P9RSI0-F1
#
_cell.length_a   1.000
_cell.length_b   1.000
_cell.length_c   1.000
_cell.angle_alpha   90.00
_cell.angle_beta   90.00
_cell.angle_gamma   90.00
#
_symmetry.space_group_name_H-M   'P 1'
#
loop_
_entity.id
_entity.type
_entity.pdbx_description
1 polymer ?
#
loop_
_entity_poly.entity_id
_entity_poly.type
_entity_poly.pdbx_seq_one_letter_code
_entity_poly.pdbx_strand_id
1 'polypeptide(L)'
;MGSAMKEAFDRASAVAEEFAREHPVLVGVTVTLVALGILALVMPWVVEGLGFGALGPVEGSFAALWQASFPDVTAGLWFAFFQRLGMVWGK
;
A
#
# COMPACT_ATOMS: atom_id res chain seq x y z
N MET A 1 -3.95 -30.00 10.50
CA MET A 1 -3.71 -30.40 9.10
C MET A 1 -3.30 -31.86 9.07
N GLY A 2 -3.90 -32.69 8.22
CA GLY A 2 -3.54 -34.11 8.10
C GLY A 2 -2.12 -34.28 7.55
N SER A 3 -1.45 -35.38 7.89
CA SER A 3 -0.04 -35.67 7.52
C SER A 3 0.24 -35.51 6.02
N ALA A 4 -0.69 -35.97 5.17
CA ALA A 4 -0.57 -35.84 3.71
C ALA A 4 -0.59 -34.38 3.24
N MET A 5 -1.39 -33.51 3.87
CA MET A 5 -1.43 -32.07 3.53
C MET A 5 -0.12 -31.38 3.90
N LYS A 6 0.47 -31.75 5.04
CA LYS A 6 1.76 -31.22 5.47
C LYS A 6 2.88 -31.65 4.52
N GLU A 7 2.93 -32.92 4.15
CA GLU A 7 3.95 -33.41 3.22
C GLU A 7 3.85 -32.75 1.83
N ALA A 8 2.64 -32.56 1.33
CA ALA A 8 2.41 -31.83 0.08
C ALA A 8 2.87 -30.37 0.17
N PHE A 9 2.59 -29.70 1.29
CA PHE A 9 3.01 -28.33 1.54
C PHE A 9 4.54 -28.21 1.65
N ASP A 10 5.19 -29.12 2.37
CA ASP A 10 6.64 -29.13 2.55
C ASP A 10 7.35 -29.32 1.19
N ARG A 11 6.85 -30.24 0.34
CA ARG A 11 7.38 -30.44 -1.03
C ARG A 11 7.18 -29.22 -1.91
N ALA A 12 5.98 -28.62 -1.88
CA ALA A 12 5.71 -27.42 -2.66
C ALA A 12 6.59 -26.24 -2.23
N SER A 13 6.82 -26.10 -0.91
CA SER A 13 7.68 -25.05 -0.35
C SER A 13 9.13 -25.23 -0.77
N ALA A 14 9.66 -26.47 -0.75
CA ALA A 14 11.03 -26.75 -1.20
C ALA A 14 11.24 -26.35 -2.68
N VAL A 15 10.29 -26.69 -3.56
CA VAL A 15 10.33 -26.31 -4.97
C VAL A 15 10.24 -24.80 -5.15
N ALA A 16 9.38 -24.13 -4.38
CA ALA A 16 9.25 -22.67 -4.43
C ALA A 16 10.54 -21.96 -3.97
N GLU A 17 11.20 -22.47 -2.93
CA GLU A 17 12.48 -21.93 -2.46
C GLU A 17 13.62 -22.13 -3.46
N GLU A 18 13.65 -23.27 -4.15
CA GLU A 18 14.61 -23.52 -5.21
C GLU A 18 14.39 -22.58 -6.39
N PHE A 19 13.14 -22.47 -6.86
CA PHE A 19 12.77 -21.53 -7.92
C PHE A 19 13.11 -20.07 -7.58
N ALA A 20 12.88 -19.65 -6.33
CA ALA A 20 13.23 -18.31 -5.87
C ALA A 20 14.73 -18.04 -5.87
N ARG A 21 15.56 -19.06 -5.61
CA ARG A 21 17.02 -18.96 -5.70
C ARG A 21 17.52 -18.90 -7.14
N GLU A 22 16.93 -19.68 -8.05
CA GLU A 22 17.29 -19.68 -9.47
C GLU A 22 16.83 -18.42 -10.20
N HIS A 23 15.69 -17.86 -9.79
CA HIS A 23 15.06 -16.72 -10.46
C HIS A 23 14.79 -15.54 -9.51
N PRO A 24 15.83 -14.96 -8.89
CA PRO A 24 15.67 -13.92 -7.88
C PRO A 24 14.99 -12.66 -8.44
N VAL A 25 15.27 -12.33 -9.71
CA VAL A 25 14.66 -11.17 -10.37
C VAL A 25 13.17 -11.40 -10.63
N LEU A 26 12.77 -12.56 -11.16
CA LEU A 26 11.36 -12.86 -11.44
C LEU A 26 10.53 -12.88 -10.15
N VAL A 27 11.04 -13.51 -9.10
CA VAL A 27 10.38 -13.52 -7.79
C VAL A 27 10.32 -12.12 -7.18
N GLY A 28 11.43 -11.38 -7.21
CA GLY A 28 11.47 -10.00 -6.71
C GLY A 28 10.45 -9.08 -7.38
N VAL A 29 10.36 -9.13 -8.71
CA VAL A 29 9.37 -8.36 -9.47
C VAL A 29 7.95 -8.80 -9.14
N THR A 30 7.68 -10.10 -9.11
CA THR A 30 6.34 -10.63 -8.83
C THR A 30 5.86 -10.24 -7.42
N VAL A 31 6.71 -10.42 -6.40
CA VAL A 31 6.40 -10.05 -5.02
C VAL A 31 6.17 -8.54 -4.90
N THR A 32 6.97 -7.73 -5.61
CA THR A 32 6.79 -6.28 -5.63
C THR A 32 5.45 -5.88 -6.26
N LEU A 33 5.07 -6.48 -7.38
CA LEU A 33 3.78 -6.22 -8.02
C LEU A 33 2.62 -6.59 -7.11
N VAL A 34 2.70 -7.73 -6.42
CA VAL A 34 1.70 -8.14 -5.42
C VAL A 34 1.63 -7.14 -4.28
N ALA A 35 2.78 -6.73 -3.74
CA ALA A 35 2.84 -5.73 -2.66
C ALA A 35 2.25 -4.39 -3.08
N LEU A 36 2.55 -3.91 -4.30
CA LEU A 36 1.96 -2.69 -4.86
C LEU A 36 0.46 -2.83 -5.07
N GLY A 37 -0.03 -4.00 -5.48
CA GLY A 37 -1.46 -4.27 -5.62
C GLY A 37 -2.20 -4.22 -4.28
N ILE A 38 -1.63 -4.85 -3.25
CA ILE A 38 -2.18 -4.78 -1.87
C ILE A 38 -2.15 -3.35 -1.35
N LEU A 39 -1.04 -2.64 -1.57
CA LEU A 39 -0.93 -1.23 -1.21
C LEU A 39 -2.05 -0.43 -1.87
N ALA A 40 -2.21 -0.53 -3.19
CA ALA A 40 -3.26 0.17 -3.93
C ALA A 40 -4.68 -0.13 -3.41
N LEU A 41 -4.93 -1.35 -2.93
CA LEU A 41 -6.21 -1.73 -2.34
C LEU A 41 -6.47 -1.08 -0.98
N VAL A 42 -5.43 -0.97 -0.14
CA VAL A 42 -5.53 -0.44 1.23
C VAL A 42 -5.43 1.09 1.26
N MET A 43 -4.78 1.69 0.27
CA MET A 43 -4.53 3.13 0.17
C MET A 43 -5.77 4.02 0.29
N PRO A 44 -6.96 3.71 -0.28
CA PRO A 44 -8.17 4.52 -0.09
C PRO A 44 -8.55 4.71 1.38
N TRP A 45 -8.52 3.64 2.18
CA TRP A 45 -8.84 3.72 3.61
C TRP A 45 -7.78 4.48 4.41
N VAL A 46 -6.51 4.35 4.01
CA VAL A 46 -5.41 5.08 4.66
C VAL A 46 -5.56 6.58 4.40
N VAL A 47 -5.81 6.97 3.16
CA VAL A 47 -5.95 8.38 2.74
C VAL A 47 -7.18 9.01 3.38
N GLU A 48 -8.32 8.31 3.40
CA GLU A 48 -9.54 8.74 4.08
C GLU A 48 -9.32 8.85 5.60
N GLY A 49 -8.68 7.85 6.22
CA GLY A 49 -8.37 7.85 7.66
C GLY A 49 -7.41 8.95 8.10
N LEU A 50 -6.50 9.38 7.21
CA LEU A 50 -5.65 10.56 7.44
C LEU A 50 -6.42 11.89 7.28
N GLY A 51 -7.63 11.84 6.73
CA GLY A 51 -8.51 12.99 6.56
C GLY A 51 -8.35 13.71 5.22
N PHE A 52 -7.80 13.07 4.20
CA PHE A 52 -7.81 13.62 2.83
C PHE A 52 -9.14 13.25 2.16
N GLY A 53 -10.06 14.21 2.11
CA GLY A 53 -11.40 14.04 1.53
C GLY A 53 -11.51 14.57 0.09
N ALA A 54 -12.69 14.34 -0.51
CA ALA A 54 -12.98 14.70 -1.89
C ALA A 54 -12.92 16.22 -2.18
N LEU A 55 -13.20 17.05 -1.18
CA LEU A 55 -13.23 18.51 -1.32
C LEU A 55 -12.01 19.21 -0.71
N GLY A 56 -11.13 18.48 -0.02
CA GLY A 56 -10.16 19.09 0.87
C GLY A 56 -9.82 18.19 2.06
N PRO A 57 -8.82 18.59 2.85
CA PRO A 57 -8.61 18.04 4.19
C PRO A 57 -9.86 18.21 5.05
N VAL A 58 -10.27 17.14 5.71
CA VAL A 58 -11.40 17.11 6.64
C VAL A 58 -11.04 17.91 7.89
N GLU A 59 -11.93 18.78 8.35
CA GLU A 59 -11.70 19.59 9.55
C GLU A 59 -11.41 18.71 10.78
N GLY A 60 -10.44 19.13 11.60
CA GLY A 60 -10.03 18.37 12.79
C GLY A 60 -9.23 17.09 12.51
N SER A 61 -8.94 16.77 11.25
CA SER A 61 -8.14 15.61 10.87
C SER A 61 -6.64 15.88 10.88
N PHE A 62 -5.85 14.81 10.77
CA PHE A 62 -4.40 14.90 10.60
C PHE A 62 -4.01 15.72 9.37
N ALA A 63 -4.71 15.57 8.25
CA ALA A 63 -4.48 16.38 7.05
C ALA A 63 -4.71 17.88 7.29
N ALA A 64 -5.73 18.25 8.08
CA ALA A 64 -5.98 19.65 8.46
C ALA A 64 -4.88 20.20 9.40
N LEU A 65 -4.45 19.39 10.37
CA LEU A 65 -3.33 19.75 11.26
C LEU A 65 -2.01 19.92 10.49
N TRP A 66 -1.77 19.05 9.51
CA TRP A 66 -0.61 19.16 8.62
C TRP A 66 -0.64 20.49 7.85
N GLN A 67 -1.77 20.79 7.19
CA GLN A 67 -1.91 22.03 6.42
C GLN A 67 -1.76 23.28 7.30
N ALA A 68 -2.25 23.25 8.54
CA ALA A 68 -2.09 24.36 9.48
C ALA A 68 -0.64 24.52 9.97
N SER A 69 0.08 23.41 10.13
CA SER A 69 1.49 23.41 10.58
C SER A 69 2.45 23.86 9.48
N PHE A 70 2.11 23.56 8.23
CA PHE A 70 2.93 23.88 7.05
C PHE A 70 2.07 24.63 6.02
N PRO A 71 1.82 25.93 6.22
CA PRO A 71 0.93 26.72 5.36
C PRO A 71 1.43 26.83 3.90
N ASP A 72 2.74 26.76 3.66
CA ASP A 72 3.35 26.60 2.32
C ASP A 72 3.29 25.14 1.84
N VAL A 73 2.12 24.49 1.94
CA VAL A 73 1.93 23.08 1.57
C VAL A 73 2.29 22.79 0.09
N THR A 74 2.39 23.83 -0.74
CA THR A 74 2.91 23.79 -2.11
C THR A 74 4.39 23.36 -2.18
N ALA A 75 5.15 23.42 -1.08
CA ALA A 75 6.51 22.89 -0.99
C ALA A 75 6.59 21.37 -0.83
N GLY A 76 5.46 20.67 -0.62
CA GLY A 76 5.43 19.23 -0.38
C GLY A 76 4.77 18.44 -1.51
N LEU A 77 5.57 17.82 -2.39
CA LEU A 77 5.11 16.82 -3.38
C LEU A 77 4.16 15.78 -2.75
N TRP A 78 4.40 15.42 -1.49
CA TRP A 78 3.65 14.41 -0.76
C TRP A 78 2.24 14.83 -0.35
N PHE A 79 2.06 16.04 0.19
CA PHE A 79 0.72 16.49 0.61
C PHE A 79 -0.22 16.63 -0.59
N ALA A 80 0.26 17.25 -1.68
CA ALA A 80 -0.49 17.38 -2.92
C ALA A 80 -0.80 16.00 -3.54
N PHE A 81 0.12 15.04 -3.45
CA PHE A 81 -0.10 13.66 -3.90
C PHE A 81 -1.22 12.97 -3.11
N PHE A 82 -1.19 13.00 -1.77
CA PHE A 82 -2.24 12.39 -0.95
C PHE A 82 -3.59 13.11 -1.10
N GLN A 83 -3.58 14.44 -1.22
CA GLN A 83 -4.78 15.22 -1.51
C GLN A 83 -5.38 14.82 -2.86
N ARG A 84 -4.57 14.63 -3.90
CA ARG A 84 -5.04 14.11 -5.19
C ARG A 84 -5.63 12.71 -5.07
N LEU A 85 -5.03 11.82 -4.29
CA LEU A 85 -5.59 10.48 -4.04
C LEU A 85 -6.91 10.55 -3.28
N GLY A 86 -7.02 11.43 -2.28
CA GLY A 86 -8.27 11.67 -1.54
C GLY A 86 -9.39 12.22 -2.44
N MET A 87 -9.05 13.04 -3.44
CA MET A 87 -10.00 13.52 -4.44
C MET A 87 -10.40 12.46 -5.48
N VAL A 88 -9.50 11.53 -5.83
CA VAL A 88 -9.79 10.45 -6.80
C VAL A 88 -10.59 9.31 -6.17
N TRP A 89 -10.34 9.00 -4.89
CA TRP A 89 -10.95 7.88 -4.19
C TRP A 89 -11.99 8.27 -3.15
N GLY A 90 -12.07 9.55 -2.78
CA GLY A 90 -13.14 10.09 -1.96
C GLY A 90 -14.47 9.89 -2.67
N LYS A 91 -15.39 9.20 -2.01
CA LYS A 91 -16.79 9.08 -2.45
C LYS A 91 -17.55 10.37 -2.19
#